data_AF-A0A7T7V355-F1
#
_entry.id   AF-A0A7T7V355-F1
#
_cell.length_a   1.000
_cell.length_b   1.000
_cell.length_c   1.000
_cell.angle_alpha   90.00
_cell.angle_beta   90.00
_cell.angle_gamma   90.00
#
_symmetry.space_group_name_H-M   'P 1'
#
loop_
_entity.id
_entity.type
_entity.pdbx_description
1 polymer ?
#
loop_
_entity_poly.entity_id
_entity_poly.type
_entity_poly.pdbx_seq_one_letter_code
_entity_poly.pdbx_strand_id
1 'polypeptide(L)'
;MRSIVFSIFFLIFFSNVCFSQKFSISSDLKQLTSDSLMIIKFNSEKPEILKIATKNGNFNYSDTLKNPYFFQIIKLEKGKPTGKLAEFIVEPTKLKLTGTADKLENIIVSGSKSNDILTRYFKEDKLLVDDWNKLKVIFDDYKEKKDIDNAKLLATKLNSITVNRKKLLKKYVKDNGDNIVSAIIPNFCTLSAALDATDYQEMYDFLSESVKKSFYAKSILDHVKNKD
;
A
#
# COMPACT_ATOMS: atom_id res chain seq x y z
N MET A 1 35.38 -54.89 -29.96
CA MET A 1 34.03 -54.29 -29.80
C MET A 1 33.75 -54.08 -28.32
N ARG A 2 33.62 -52.83 -27.89
CA ARG A 2 32.73 -52.34 -26.81
C ARG A 2 33.08 -50.88 -26.53
N SER A 3 32.31 -49.98 -27.13
CA SER A 3 32.36 -48.54 -26.86
C SER A 3 31.55 -48.26 -25.59
N ILE A 4 32.16 -47.62 -24.60
CA ILE A 4 31.47 -47.07 -23.43
C ILE A 4 31.30 -45.56 -23.69
N VAL A 5 30.07 -45.15 -23.97
CA VAL A 5 29.70 -43.74 -24.14
C VAL A 5 29.35 -43.19 -22.76
N PHE A 6 30.23 -42.35 -22.21
CA PHE A 6 29.94 -41.56 -21.01
C PHE A 6 29.11 -40.33 -21.41
N SER A 7 27.81 -40.35 -21.10
CA SER A 7 26.96 -39.15 -21.15
C SER A 7 27.18 -38.32 -19.89
N ILE A 8 27.82 -37.16 -20.02
CA ILE A 8 27.94 -36.16 -18.96
C ILE A 8 26.64 -35.34 -18.94
N PHE A 9 25.81 -35.61 -17.94
CA PHE A 9 24.61 -34.82 -17.64
C PHE A 9 25.06 -33.55 -16.89
N PHE A 10 25.15 -32.42 -17.60
CA PHE A 10 25.51 -31.14 -17.02
C PHE A 10 24.28 -30.57 -16.29
N LEU A 11 24.17 -30.86 -15.00
CA LEU A 11 23.12 -30.33 -14.12
C LEU A 11 23.44 -28.85 -13.84
N ILE A 12 22.87 -27.93 -14.63
CA ILE A 12 22.93 -26.50 -14.36
C ILE A 12 22.07 -26.22 -13.12
N PHE A 13 22.71 -26.20 -11.94
CA PHE A 13 22.16 -25.58 -10.75
C PHE A 13 21.99 -24.08 -11.05
N PHE A 14 20.79 -23.66 -11.42
CA PHE A 14 20.39 -22.26 -11.31
C PHE A 14 20.35 -21.93 -9.82
N SER A 15 21.49 -21.52 -9.26
CA SER A 15 21.50 -20.78 -8.01
C SER A 15 20.63 -19.55 -8.26
N ASN A 16 19.53 -19.44 -7.50
CA ASN A 16 18.70 -18.24 -7.46
C ASN A 16 19.57 -17.13 -6.87
N VAL A 17 20.36 -16.46 -7.71
CA VAL A 17 21.04 -15.24 -7.33
C VAL A 17 19.95 -14.20 -7.09
N CYS A 18 19.57 -14.04 -5.82
CA CYS A 18 18.69 -12.98 -5.37
C CYS A 18 19.47 -11.66 -5.53
N PHE A 19 19.41 -11.07 -6.72
CA PHE A 19 19.99 -9.76 -6.97
C PHE A 19 19.24 -8.74 -6.13
N SER A 20 19.89 -8.26 -5.07
CA SER A 20 19.38 -7.16 -4.26
C SER A 20 19.33 -5.91 -5.12
N GLN A 21 18.13 -5.40 -5.37
CA GLN A 21 17.92 -4.23 -6.22
C GLN A 21 18.05 -2.95 -5.40
N LYS A 22 18.38 -1.82 -6.03
CA LYS A 22 18.56 -0.54 -5.34
C LYS A 22 17.40 0.41 -5.62
N PHE A 23 17.08 1.23 -4.63
CA PHE A 23 16.24 2.41 -4.81
C PHE A 23 16.91 3.63 -4.19
N SER A 24 16.45 4.81 -4.60
CA SER A 24 16.84 6.06 -3.97
C SER A 24 15.64 6.99 -3.88
N ILE A 25 15.62 7.82 -2.85
CA ILE A 25 14.62 8.82 -2.56
C ILE A 25 15.38 10.14 -2.45
N SER A 26 14.93 11.13 -3.21
CA SER A 26 15.35 12.52 -3.05
C SER A 26 14.14 13.35 -2.69
N SER A 27 14.32 14.36 -1.85
CA SER A 27 13.25 15.27 -1.47
C SER A 27 13.53 16.70 -1.94
N ASP A 28 12.45 17.42 -2.25
CA ASP A 28 12.39 18.86 -2.49
C ASP A 28 11.15 19.39 -1.79
N LEU A 29 11.25 19.56 -0.46
CA LEU A 29 10.10 19.82 0.42
C LEU A 29 10.16 21.23 1.01
N LYS A 30 9.08 21.98 0.81
CA LYS A 30 8.89 23.28 1.45
C LYS A 30 8.42 23.08 2.89
N GLN A 31 8.87 23.96 3.79
CA GLN A 31 8.44 24.03 5.19
C GLN A 31 8.69 22.75 6.01
N LEU A 32 9.63 21.88 5.59
CA LEU A 32 10.08 20.80 6.44
C LEU A 32 11.06 21.35 7.50
N THR A 33 10.60 21.48 8.74
CA THR A 33 11.39 22.02 9.86
C THR A 33 11.99 20.94 10.76
N SER A 34 11.50 19.70 10.68
CA SER A 34 12.04 18.57 11.43
C SER A 34 13.51 18.33 11.09
N ASP A 35 14.36 18.22 12.12
CA ASP A 35 15.80 17.90 12.00
C ASP A 35 16.06 16.44 11.61
N SER A 36 15.04 15.61 11.76
CA SER A 36 15.12 14.20 11.54
C SER A 36 13.74 13.60 11.23
N LEU A 37 13.76 12.46 10.55
CA LEU A 37 12.58 11.72 10.16
C LEU A 37 12.72 10.28 10.65
N MET A 38 11.60 9.67 11.00
CA MET A 38 11.50 8.23 11.21
C MET A 38 10.98 7.59 9.93
N ILE A 39 11.67 6.56 9.47
CA ILE A 39 11.26 5.70 8.37
C ILE A 39 10.73 4.41 8.97
N ILE A 40 9.57 3.97 8.48
CA ILE A 40 8.98 2.66 8.78
C ILE A 40 8.87 1.87 7.48
N LYS A 41 9.55 0.73 7.43
CA LYS A 41 9.56 -0.18 6.28
C LYS A 41 8.69 -1.39 6.58
N PHE A 42 7.65 -1.61 5.79
CA PHE A 42 6.76 -2.75 5.94
C PHE A 42 7.24 -3.94 5.09
N ASN A 43 8.53 -4.28 5.18
CA ASN A 43 9.17 -5.32 4.36
C ASN A 43 9.03 -6.76 4.91
N SER A 44 8.42 -6.91 6.09
CA SER A 44 8.14 -8.19 6.75
C SER A 44 7.00 -8.06 7.77
N GLU A 45 6.67 -9.14 8.50
CA GLU A 45 5.68 -9.15 9.59
C GLU A 45 5.99 -8.10 10.68
N LYS A 46 7.28 -7.85 10.95
CA LYS A 46 7.72 -6.80 11.87
C LYS A 46 8.31 -5.65 11.06
N PRO A 47 7.70 -4.44 11.10
CA PRO A 47 8.25 -3.30 10.40
C PRO A 47 9.66 -2.95 10.91
N GLU A 48 10.57 -2.66 9.99
CA GLU A 48 11.88 -2.11 10.32
C GLU A 48 11.74 -0.59 10.51
N ILE A 49 12.30 -0.07 11.60
CA ILE A 49 12.22 1.35 11.94
C ILE A 49 13.63 1.91 12.01
N LEU A 50 13.85 3.05 11.33
CA LEU A 50 15.14 3.75 11.37
C LEU A 50 14.93 5.26 11.38
N LYS A 51 15.97 5.98 11.78
CA LYS A 51 16.00 7.45 11.81
C LYS A 51 16.95 7.97 10.75
N ILE A 52 16.52 8.99 9.99
CA ILE A 52 17.37 9.73 9.06
C ILE A 52 17.44 11.20 9.46
N ALA A 53 18.55 11.85 9.14
CA ALA A 53 18.71 13.29 9.29
C ALA A 53 18.11 14.03 8.09
N THR A 54 17.61 15.22 8.34
CA THR A 54 17.29 16.20 7.29
C THR A 54 18.40 17.25 7.24
N LYS A 55 18.56 17.88 6.07
CA LYS A 55 19.47 19.01 5.86
C LYS A 55 18.74 20.05 5.02
N ASN A 56 18.58 21.25 5.56
CA ASN A 56 17.91 22.38 4.90
C ASN A 56 16.53 22.02 4.35
N GLY A 57 15.70 21.37 5.18
CA GLY A 57 14.35 20.94 4.79
C GLY A 57 14.31 19.81 3.76
N ASN A 58 15.45 19.16 3.47
CA ASN A 58 15.53 18.08 2.49
C ASN A 58 16.23 16.85 3.05
N PHE A 59 16.04 15.71 2.42
CA PHE A 59 16.73 14.47 2.72
C PHE A 59 16.98 13.66 1.44
N ASN A 60 18.01 12.83 1.51
CA ASN A 60 18.26 11.79 0.53
C ASN A 60 18.36 10.47 1.28
N TYR A 61 17.76 9.42 0.73
CA TYR A 61 17.80 8.09 1.30
C TYR A 61 17.96 7.06 0.19
N SER A 62 18.79 6.06 0.40
CA SER A 62 18.96 4.96 -0.56
C SER A 62 19.19 3.68 0.20
N ASP A 63 18.62 2.60 -0.30
CA ASP A 63 18.79 1.28 0.26
C ASP A 63 18.59 0.22 -0.83
N THR A 64 18.76 -1.03 -0.44
CA THR A 64 18.47 -2.19 -1.27
C THR A 64 17.16 -2.85 -0.86
N LEU A 65 16.52 -3.52 -1.81
CA LEU A 65 15.30 -4.28 -1.59
C LEU A 65 15.30 -5.58 -2.40
N LYS A 66 14.70 -6.62 -1.82
CA LYS A 66 14.42 -7.87 -2.52
C LYS A 66 13.11 -7.79 -3.31
N ASN A 67 12.07 -7.26 -2.67
CA ASN A 67 10.74 -7.06 -3.24
C ASN A 67 10.26 -5.64 -2.89
N PRO A 68 9.43 -4.99 -3.72
CA PRO A 68 8.83 -3.72 -3.36
C PRO A 68 8.00 -3.82 -2.07
N TYR A 69 7.94 -2.73 -1.30
CA TYR A 69 7.21 -2.69 -0.04
C TYR A 69 6.66 -1.30 0.29
N PHE A 70 5.65 -1.26 1.15
CA PHE A 70 5.05 -0.05 1.67
C PHE A 70 6.00 0.65 2.66
N PHE A 71 6.05 1.97 2.57
CA PHE A 71 7.03 2.83 3.22
C PHE A 71 6.30 4.01 3.85
N GLN A 72 6.61 4.32 5.10
CA GLN A 72 6.10 5.53 5.78
C GLN A 72 7.25 6.39 6.27
N ILE A 73 7.06 7.70 6.14
CA ILE A 73 7.97 8.72 6.68
C ILE A 73 7.21 9.55 7.69
N ILE A 74 7.72 9.62 8.91
CA ILE A 74 7.12 10.32 10.04
C ILE A 74 8.04 11.49 10.43
N LYS A 75 7.45 12.68 10.61
CA LYS A 75 8.13 13.86 11.14
C LYS A 75 8.50 13.64 12.59
N LEU A 76 9.73 14.00 12.96
CA LEU A 76 10.17 14.02 14.35
C LEU A 76 10.45 15.46 14.79
N GLU A 77 10.04 15.80 16.00
CA GLU A 77 10.44 17.02 16.69
C GLU A 77 10.96 16.66 18.07
N LYS A 78 12.20 17.06 18.39
CA LYS A 78 12.88 16.69 19.64
C LYS A 78 12.83 15.16 19.89
N GLY A 79 12.95 14.38 18.82
CA GLY A 79 12.92 12.91 18.85
C GLY A 79 11.54 12.27 18.99
N LYS A 80 10.45 13.05 19.02
CA LYS A 80 9.08 12.53 19.14
C LYS A 80 8.31 12.61 17.82
N PRO A 81 7.49 11.59 17.46
CA PRO A 81 6.61 11.66 16.30
C PRO A 81 5.61 12.81 16.39
N THR A 82 5.51 13.64 15.35
CA THR A 82 4.53 14.74 15.29
C THR A 82 3.52 14.59 14.15
N GLY A 83 3.78 13.72 13.17
CA GLY A 83 2.81 13.41 12.12
C GLY A 83 3.43 12.69 10.94
N LYS A 84 2.59 12.07 10.12
CA LYS A 84 3.00 11.41 8.88
C LYS A 84 3.37 12.46 7.83
N LEU A 85 4.57 12.35 7.24
CA LEU A 85 5.03 13.19 6.14
C LEU A 85 4.58 12.59 4.80
N ALA A 86 4.86 11.31 4.58
CA ALA A 86 4.59 10.63 3.32
C ALA A 86 4.33 9.14 3.55
N GLU A 87 3.54 8.53 2.67
CA GLU A 87 3.43 7.08 2.54
C GLU A 87 3.31 6.65 1.08
N PHE A 88 4.05 5.62 0.71
CA PHE A 88 4.18 5.19 -0.68
C PHE A 88 4.86 3.81 -0.74
N ILE A 89 4.90 3.23 -1.93
CA ILE A 89 5.61 1.99 -2.23
C ILE A 89 7.02 2.33 -2.69
N VAL A 90 8.02 1.68 -2.10
CA VAL A 90 9.39 1.69 -2.63
C VAL A 90 9.57 0.51 -3.59
N GLU A 91 10.11 0.80 -4.76
CA GLU A 91 10.46 -0.17 -5.80
C GLU A 91 11.81 0.23 -6.44
N PRO A 92 12.46 -0.64 -7.24
CA PRO A 92 13.81 -0.46 -7.79
C PRO A 92 13.99 0.72 -8.76
N THR A 93 13.79 1.94 -8.29
CA THR A 93 13.68 3.17 -9.06
C THR A 93 14.27 4.36 -8.30
N LYS A 94 14.33 5.50 -8.97
CA LYS A 94 14.62 6.79 -8.33
C LYS A 94 13.29 7.47 -8.04
N LEU A 95 12.99 7.63 -6.76
CA LEU A 95 11.81 8.31 -6.25
C LEU A 95 12.14 9.77 -5.95
N LYS A 96 11.21 10.67 -6.26
CA LYS A 96 11.28 12.08 -5.89
C LYS A 96 10.04 12.48 -5.10
N LEU A 97 10.26 13.04 -3.91
CA LEU A 97 9.24 13.64 -3.05
C LEU A 97 9.26 15.15 -3.22
N THR A 98 8.13 15.74 -3.55
CA THR A 98 7.98 17.20 -3.70
C THR A 98 6.73 17.69 -2.98
N GLY A 99 6.68 18.97 -2.62
CA GLY A 99 5.48 19.58 -2.05
C GLY A 99 5.75 20.41 -0.80
N THR A 100 4.74 20.52 0.06
CA THR A 100 4.82 21.24 1.34
C THR A 100 4.61 20.27 2.50
N ALA A 101 5.48 20.31 3.51
CA ALA A 101 5.51 19.35 4.62
C ALA A 101 4.50 19.63 5.76
N ASP A 102 3.49 20.45 5.49
CA ASP A 102 2.41 20.78 6.43
C ASP A 102 1.39 19.65 6.54
N LYS A 103 0.98 19.07 5.41
CA LYS A 103 0.00 17.98 5.34
C LYS A 103 0.43 16.85 4.41
N LEU A 104 -0.06 15.65 4.68
CA LEU A 104 0.24 14.44 3.91
C LEU A 104 -0.19 14.59 2.44
N GLU A 105 -1.40 15.11 2.20
CA GLU A 105 -1.97 15.29 0.87
C GLU A 105 -1.20 16.29 -0.03
N ASN A 106 -0.33 17.11 0.57
CA ASN A 106 0.49 18.07 -0.16
C ASN A 106 1.80 17.47 -0.67
N ILE A 107 2.10 16.21 -0.33
CA ILE A 107 3.30 15.52 -0.78
C ILE A 107 3.01 14.70 -2.03
N ILE A 108 3.79 14.95 -3.08
CA ILE A 108 3.75 14.23 -4.35
C ILE A 108 4.96 13.31 -4.41
N VAL A 109 4.71 12.02 -4.61
CA VAL A 109 5.72 11.00 -4.87
C VAL A 109 5.71 10.68 -6.36
N SER A 110 6.88 10.73 -7.00
CA SER A 110 7.03 10.47 -8.44
C SER A 110 8.19 9.51 -8.72
N GLY A 111 8.18 8.91 -9.91
CA GLY A 111 9.22 7.96 -10.36
C GLY A 111 8.86 6.48 -10.13
N SER A 112 7.58 6.17 -9.83
CA SER A 112 7.15 4.80 -9.56
C SER A 112 5.75 4.51 -10.11
N LYS A 113 5.65 3.45 -10.91
CA LYS A 113 4.38 2.95 -11.48
C LYS A 113 3.45 2.45 -10.39
N SER A 114 4.00 1.76 -9.38
CA SER A 114 3.22 1.25 -8.25
C SER A 114 2.58 2.39 -7.46
N ASN A 115 3.29 3.51 -7.29
CA ASN A 115 2.74 4.72 -6.67
C ASN A 115 1.68 5.40 -7.54
N ASP A 116 1.88 5.48 -8.87
CA ASP A 116 0.86 6.05 -9.76
C ASP A 116 -0.46 5.26 -9.73
N ILE A 117 -0.38 3.94 -9.57
CA ILE A 117 -1.57 3.08 -9.38
C ILE A 117 -2.21 3.36 -8.02
N LEU A 118 -1.43 3.37 -6.94
CA LEU A 118 -1.90 3.61 -5.58
C LEU A 118 -2.57 4.99 -5.43
N THR A 119 -1.96 6.04 -5.99
CA THR A 119 -2.49 7.40 -5.96
C THR A 119 -3.82 7.50 -6.70
N ARG A 120 -3.95 6.85 -7.87
CA ARG A 120 -5.23 6.82 -8.60
C ARG A 120 -6.32 6.09 -7.82
N TYR A 121 -6.01 4.94 -7.23
CA TYR A 121 -6.93 4.22 -6.35
C TYR A 121 -7.42 5.10 -5.20
N PHE A 122 -6.51 5.73 -4.44
CA PHE A 122 -6.90 6.58 -3.31
C PHE A 122 -7.68 7.81 -3.74
N LYS A 123 -7.39 8.40 -4.90
CA LYS A 123 -8.15 9.53 -5.43
C LYS A 123 -9.59 9.12 -5.76
N GLU A 124 -9.79 7.98 -6.41
CA GLU A 124 -11.12 7.47 -6.73
C GLU A 124 -11.89 7.01 -5.49
N ASP A 125 -11.24 6.29 -4.57
CA ASP A 125 -11.84 5.83 -3.32
C ASP A 125 -12.23 7.02 -2.42
N LYS A 126 -11.41 8.10 -2.40
CA LYS A 126 -11.72 9.31 -1.65
C LYS A 126 -13.04 9.94 -2.05
N LEU A 127 -13.39 9.96 -3.34
CA LEU A 127 -14.68 10.51 -3.79
C LEU A 127 -15.84 9.72 -3.17
N LEU A 128 -15.74 8.39 -3.14
CA LEU A 128 -16.74 7.52 -2.51
C LEU A 128 -16.78 7.70 -0.99
N VAL A 129 -15.63 7.83 -0.34
CA VAL A 129 -15.54 8.08 1.11
C VAL A 129 -16.16 9.42 1.49
N ASP A 130 -15.88 10.48 0.73
CA ASP A 130 -16.39 11.82 0.99
C ASP A 130 -17.93 11.83 0.88
N ASP A 131 -18.50 11.13 -0.10
CA ASP A 131 -19.95 10.99 -0.22
C ASP A 131 -20.57 10.11 0.87
N TRP A 132 -19.88 9.03 1.26
CA TRP A 132 -20.28 8.20 2.39
C TRP A 132 -20.33 9.02 3.68
N ASN A 133 -19.31 9.82 3.96
CA ASN A 133 -19.21 10.66 5.16
C ASN A 133 -20.33 11.71 5.21
N LYS A 134 -20.63 12.38 4.10
CA LYS A 134 -21.76 13.33 4.02
C LYS A 134 -23.08 12.65 4.36
N LEU A 135 -23.36 11.49 3.77
CA LEU A 135 -24.60 10.75 4.04
C LEU A 135 -24.66 10.20 5.46
N LYS A 136 -23.52 9.81 6.04
CA LYS A 136 -23.44 9.27 7.40
C LYS A 136 -23.89 10.28 8.44
N VAL A 137 -23.51 11.55 8.28
CA VAL A 137 -23.95 12.64 9.17
C VAL A 137 -25.48 12.77 9.15
N ILE A 138 -26.11 12.73 7.98
CA ILE A 138 -27.58 12.83 7.85
C ILE A 138 -28.27 11.58 8.41
N PHE A 139 -27.68 10.40 8.18
CA PHE A 139 -28.19 9.15 8.75
C PHE A 139 -28.19 9.17 10.27
N ASP A 140 -27.12 9.69 10.89
CA ASP A 140 -27.03 9.78 12.35
C ASP A 140 -28.07 10.75 12.93
N ASP A 141 -28.32 11.88 12.26
CA ASP A 141 -29.39 12.82 12.63
C ASP A 141 -30.79 12.17 12.58
N TYR A 142 -31.12 11.39 11.54
CA TYR A 142 -32.39 10.65 11.50
C TYR A 142 -32.49 9.60 12.60
N LYS A 143 -31.39 8.91 12.94
CA LYS A 143 -31.39 7.95 14.06
C LYS A 143 -31.63 8.64 15.39
N GLU A 144 -31.02 9.81 15.62
CA GLU A 144 -31.22 10.61 16.84
C GLU A 144 -32.67 11.07 16.97
N LYS A 145 -33.26 11.52 15.86
CA LYS A 145 -34.68 11.92 15.77
C LYS A 145 -35.67 10.76 15.77
N LYS A 146 -35.19 9.51 15.79
CA LYS A 146 -35.99 8.28 15.71
C LYS A 146 -36.85 8.20 14.44
N ASP A 147 -36.41 8.84 13.35
CA ASP A 147 -37.03 8.73 12.03
C ASP A 147 -36.52 7.47 11.33
N ILE A 148 -37.20 6.35 11.59
CA ILE A 148 -36.75 5.02 11.18
C ILE A 148 -36.81 4.84 9.66
N ASP A 149 -37.81 5.40 9.00
CA ASP A 149 -38.02 5.21 7.56
C ASP A 149 -36.92 5.91 6.74
N ASN A 150 -36.60 7.17 7.08
CA ASN A 150 -35.52 7.89 6.41
C ASN A 150 -34.14 7.32 6.78
N ALA A 151 -33.94 6.90 8.03
CA ALA A 151 -32.71 6.21 8.42
C ALA A 151 -32.49 4.92 7.61
N LYS A 152 -33.55 4.12 7.39
CA LYS A 152 -33.48 2.89 6.58
C LYS A 152 -33.13 3.18 5.12
N LEU A 153 -33.72 4.21 4.51
CA LEU A 153 -33.39 4.62 3.14
C LEU A 153 -31.91 5.03 3.01
N LEU A 154 -31.39 5.80 3.96
CA LEU A 154 -29.98 6.20 3.95
C LEU A 154 -29.04 5.03 4.24
N ALA A 155 -29.42 4.08 5.10
CA ALA A 155 -28.63 2.87 5.32
C ALA A 155 -28.40 2.09 4.01
N THR A 156 -29.43 1.96 3.16
CA THR A 156 -29.29 1.32 1.84
C THR A 156 -28.31 2.08 0.93
N LYS A 157 -28.35 3.42 0.93
CA LYS A 157 -27.42 4.25 0.15
C LYS A 157 -25.99 4.12 0.65
N LEU A 158 -25.77 4.20 1.96
CA LEU A 158 -24.46 3.99 2.59
C LEU A 158 -23.89 2.61 2.23
N ASN A 159 -24.72 1.57 2.31
CA ASN A 159 -24.30 0.22 1.92
C ASN A 159 -23.94 0.13 0.42
N SER A 160 -24.71 0.78 -0.46
CA SER A 160 -24.40 0.83 -1.90
C SER A 160 -23.03 1.46 -2.17
N ILE A 161 -22.68 2.54 -1.46
CA ILE A 161 -21.35 3.16 -1.57
C ILE A 161 -20.26 2.18 -1.08
N THR A 162 -20.47 1.51 0.07
CA THR A 162 -19.52 0.48 0.55
C THR A 162 -19.31 -0.63 -0.48
N VAL A 163 -20.37 -1.12 -1.11
CA VAL A 163 -20.28 -2.12 -2.20
C VAL A 163 -19.47 -1.59 -3.38
N ASN A 164 -19.68 -0.33 -3.76
CA ASN A 164 -18.91 0.30 -4.85
C ASN A 164 -17.43 0.47 -4.49
N ARG A 165 -17.11 0.79 -3.24
CA ARG A 165 -15.73 0.83 -2.74
C ARG A 165 -15.06 -0.55 -2.79
N LYS A 166 -15.76 -1.62 -2.40
CA LYS A 166 -15.28 -3.02 -2.55
C LYS A 166 -15.02 -3.37 -4.02
N LYS A 167 -15.93 -3.00 -4.92
CA LYS A 167 -15.76 -3.22 -6.37
C LYS A 167 -14.56 -2.46 -6.92
N LEU A 168 -14.36 -1.21 -6.52
CA LEU A 168 -13.22 -0.39 -6.90
C LEU A 168 -11.91 -1.04 -6.46
N LEU A 169 -11.82 -1.45 -5.20
CA LEU A 169 -10.66 -2.15 -4.66
C LEU A 169 -10.34 -3.40 -5.49
N LYS A 170 -11.32 -4.30 -5.67
CA LYS A 170 -11.15 -5.54 -6.45
C LYS A 170 -10.74 -5.27 -7.89
N LYS A 171 -11.30 -4.24 -8.52
CA LYS A 171 -10.91 -3.80 -9.87
C LYS A 171 -9.43 -3.44 -9.94
N TYR A 172 -8.93 -2.66 -8.99
CA TYR A 172 -7.52 -2.26 -8.95
C TYR A 172 -6.59 -3.45 -8.70
N VAL A 173 -7.00 -4.41 -7.87
CA VAL A 173 -6.25 -5.67 -7.68
C VAL A 173 -6.21 -6.46 -8.99
N LYS A 174 -7.37 -6.67 -9.63
CA LYS A 174 -7.50 -7.44 -10.87
C LYS A 174 -6.69 -6.85 -12.03
N ASP A 175 -6.85 -5.55 -12.27
CA ASP A 175 -6.25 -4.88 -13.43
C ASP A 175 -4.72 -4.72 -13.29
N ASN A 176 -4.18 -4.93 -12.09
CA ASN A 176 -2.74 -4.81 -11.79
C ASN A 176 -2.20 -6.05 -11.09
N GLY A 177 -2.80 -7.23 -11.32
CA GLY A 177 -2.45 -8.47 -10.61
C GLY A 177 -1.00 -8.92 -10.81
N ASP A 178 -0.31 -8.42 -11.83
CA ASP A 178 1.11 -8.64 -12.10
C ASP A 178 2.05 -7.65 -11.37
N ASN A 179 1.50 -6.58 -10.80
CA ASN A 179 2.22 -5.56 -10.05
C ASN A 179 1.97 -5.73 -8.54
N ILE A 180 3.03 -5.63 -7.74
CA ILE A 180 2.99 -5.77 -6.28
C ILE A 180 1.96 -4.87 -5.57
N VAL A 181 1.60 -3.73 -6.15
CA VAL A 181 0.57 -2.83 -5.62
C VAL A 181 -0.76 -3.54 -5.42
N SER A 182 -1.11 -4.51 -6.28
CA SER A 182 -2.33 -5.31 -6.15
C SER A 182 -2.37 -6.16 -4.87
N ALA A 183 -1.21 -6.59 -4.36
CA ALA A 183 -1.12 -7.25 -3.07
C ALA A 183 -1.01 -6.24 -1.91
N ILE A 184 -0.47 -5.05 -2.13
CA ILE A 184 -0.31 -4.03 -1.09
C ILE A 184 -1.65 -3.37 -0.73
N ILE A 185 -2.44 -2.93 -1.72
CA ILE A 185 -3.65 -2.13 -1.45
C ILE A 185 -4.61 -2.81 -0.44
N PRO A 186 -4.95 -4.11 -0.56
CA PRO A 186 -5.88 -4.76 0.36
C PRO A 186 -5.43 -4.73 1.83
N ASN A 187 -4.12 -4.73 2.09
CA ASN A 187 -3.54 -4.73 3.43
C ASN A 187 -3.59 -3.35 4.11
N PHE A 188 -3.71 -2.27 3.35
CA PHE A 188 -3.68 -0.90 3.86
C PHE A 188 -4.94 -0.10 3.54
N CYS A 189 -5.96 -0.73 2.98
CA CYS A 189 -7.24 -0.07 2.69
C CYS A 189 -8.05 0.19 3.97
N THR A 190 -8.96 1.18 3.91
CA THR A 190 -9.86 1.52 5.01
C THR A 190 -11.15 0.70 5.01
N LEU A 191 -11.18 -0.41 4.25
CA LEU A 191 -12.37 -1.26 4.06
C LEU A 191 -12.32 -2.57 4.86
N SER A 192 -11.28 -2.82 5.66
CA SER A 192 -11.05 -4.11 6.35
C SER A 192 -12.25 -4.64 7.16
N ALA A 193 -13.04 -3.75 7.76
CA ALA A 193 -14.25 -4.12 8.49
C ALA A 193 -15.41 -4.57 7.59
N ALA A 194 -15.44 -4.12 6.32
CA ALA A 194 -16.47 -4.43 5.34
C ALA A 194 -16.09 -5.56 4.36
N LEU A 195 -14.83 -6.01 4.42
CA LEU A 195 -14.33 -7.14 3.64
C LEU A 195 -14.50 -8.46 4.42
N ASP A 196 -14.95 -9.48 3.71
CA ASP A 196 -15.12 -10.86 4.19
C ASP A 196 -14.07 -11.79 3.56
N ALA A 197 -14.05 -13.05 4.00
CA ALA A 197 -13.12 -14.06 3.51
C ALA A 197 -13.22 -14.27 1.99
N THR A 198 -14.42 -14.17 1.42
CA THR A 198 -14.64 -14.32 -0.04
C THR A 198 -14.01 -13.16 -0.80
N ASP A 199 -14.12 -11.93 -0.30
CA ASP A 199 -13.46 -10.78 -0.93
C ASP A 199 -11.94 -10.93 -0.96
N TYR A 200 -11.35 -11.37 0.15
CA TYR A 200 -9.90 -11.56 0.25
C TYR A 200 -9.42 -12.70 -0.64
N GLN A 201 -10.16 -13.81 -0.69
CA GLN A 201 -9.85 -14.94 -1.58
C GLN A 201 -9.91 -14.53 -3.05
N GLU A 202 -10.97 -13.83 -3.46
CA GLU A 202 -11.10 -13.34 -4.85
C GLU A 202 -9.94 -12.40 -5.22
N MET A 203 -9.55 -11.49 -4.33
CA MET A 203 -8.40 -10.61 -4.56
C MET A 203 -7.08 -11.37 -4.66
N TYR A 204 -6.89 -12.41 -3.85
CA TYR A 204 -5.71 -13.28 -3.93
C TYR A 204 -5.63 -14.02 -5.27
N ASP A 205 -6.77 -14.51 -5.76
CA ASP A 205 -6.84 -15.29 -6.99
C ASP A 205 -6.53 -14.46 -8.25
N PHE A 206 -6.72 -13.13 -8.19
CA PHE A 206 -6.30 -12.21 -9.25
C PHE A 206 -4.78 -12.01 -9.36
N LEU A 207 -4.02 -12.36 -8.33
CA LEU A 207 -2.58 -12.10 -8.30
C LEU A 207 -1.82 -13.06 -9.22
N SER A 208 -0.80 -12.55 -9.90
CA SER A 208 0.11 -13.40 -10.65
C SER A 208 0.96 -14.26 -9.71
N GLU A 209 1.50 -15.37 -10.23
CA GLU A 209 2.35 -16.28 -9.45
C GLU A 209 3.61 -15.61 -8.87
N SER A 210 4.12 -14.54 -9.53
CA SER A 210 5.22 -13.76 -8.96
C SER A 210 4.77 -12.92 -7.77
N VAL A 211 3.58 -12.31 -7.83
CA VAL A 211 3.03 -11.48 -6.75
C VAL A 211 2.56 -12.34 -5.58
N LYS A 212 2.01 -13.53 -5.83
CA LYS A 212 1.59 -14.50 -4.79
C LYS A 212 2.72 -14.94 -3.85
N LYS A 213 3.98 -14.87 -4.31
CA LYS A 213 5.17 -15.16 -3.49
C LYS A 213 5.56 -14.04 -2.53
N SER A 214 4.89 -12.89 -2.61
CA SER A 214 5.20 -11.74 -1.76
C SER A 214 4.65 -11.91 -0.34
N PHE A 215 5.27 -11.20 0.62
CA PHE A 215 4.77 -11.07 1.98
C PHE A 215 3.31 -10.57 2.02
N TYR A 216 2.96 -9.60 1.18
CA TYR A 216 1.63 -9.01 1.15
C TYR A 216 0.55 -9.97 0.64
N ALA A 217 0.87 -10.81 -0.34
CA ALA A 217 -0.08 -11.82 -0.81
C ALA A 217 -0.35 -12.89 0.25
N LYS A 218 0.68 -13.27 1.04
CA LYS A 218 0.49 -14.13 2.22
C LYS A 218 -0.43 -13.46 3.25
N SER A 219 -0.22 -12.17 3.52
CA SER A 219 -1.06 -11.39 4.43
C SER A 219 -2.54 -11.32 3.97
N ILE A 220 -2.81 -11.28 2.65
CA ILE A 220 -4.18 -11.42 2.12
C ILE A 220 -4.79 -12.78 2.47
N LEU A 221 -4.05 -13.89 2.32
CA LEU A 221 -4.54 -15.21 2.72
C LEU A 221 -4.78 -15.34 4.23
N ASP A 222 -3.98 -14.67 5.05
CA ASP A 222 -4.18 -14.68 6.49
C ASP A 222 -5.49 -13.95 6.87
N HIS A 223 -5.90 -12.93 6.11
CA HIS A 223 -7.23 -12.34 6.26
C HIS A 223 -8.38 -13.28 5.89
N VAL A 224 -8.20 -14.21 4.94
CA VAL A 224 -9.19 -15.24 4.62
C VAL A 224 -9.42 -16.13 5.84
N LYS A 225 -8.34 -16.70 6.40
CA LYS A 225 -8.40 -17.65 7.52
C LYS A 225 -8.94 -17.06 8.83
N ASN A 226 -8.73 -15.76 9.05
CA ASN A 226 -9.11 -15.08 10.29
C ASN A 226 -10.54 -14.52 10.27
N LYS A 227 -11.25 -14.64 9.14
CA LYS A 227 -12.62 -14.13 8.93
C LYS A 227 -13.67 -15.25 8.83
N ASP A 228 -13.22 -16.50 8.76
CA ASP A 228 -14.04 -17.71 8.95
C ASP A 228 -14.28 -17.98 10.44
#